data_AF-L0F8N3-F1
#
_entry.id   AF-L0F8N3-F1
#
_cell.length_a   1.000
_cell.length_b   1.000
_cell.length_c   1.000
_cell.angle_alpha   90.00
_cell.angle_beta   90.00
_cell.angle_gamma   90.00
#
_symmetry.space_group_name_H-M   'P 1'
#
loop_
_entity.id
_entity.type
_entity.pdbx_description
1 polymer ?
#
loop_
_entity_poly.entity_id
_entity_poly.type
_entity_poly.pdbx_seq_one_letter_code
_entity_poly.pdbx_strand_id
1 'polypeptide(L)'
;MYKKSVKITGWVLLMLFLALLMVGCGAATLTTAKSELTPNQAAELIYHDLTFHGVGVEKVNVTSCVFKDRNTTVVDATYTTEDGKNISQKVTLVRENGQWLIPDHDH
;
A
#
# COMPACT_ATOMS: atom_id res chain seq x y z
N MET A 1 -12.86 51.51 42.05
CA MET A 1 -12.18 51.85 40.78
C MET A 1 -11.23 50.72 40.42
N TYR A 2 -11.29 50.28 39.16
CA TYR A 2 -10.58 49.14 38.60
C TYR A 2 -9.07 49.39 38.37
N LYS A 3 -8.32 48.27 38.33
CA LYS A 3 -7.05 47.95 37.62
C LYS A 3 -5.74 47.91 38.42
N LYS A 4 -5.23 46.68 38.58
CA LYS A 4 -3.86 46.33 38.15
C LYS A 4 -3.83 44.86 37.71
N SER A 5 -3.83 44.66 36.38
CA SER A 5 -3.61 43.35 35.76
C SER A 5 -2.13 43.00 35.86
N VAL A 6 -1.78 42.10 36.77
CA VAL A 6 -0.45 41.47 36.79
C VAL A 6 -0.56 40.18 35.99
N LYS A 7 0.17 40.15 34.88
CA LYS A 7 0.29 39.05 33.93
C LYS A 7 0.97 37.85 34.63
N ILE A 8 0.19 36.83 34.99
CA ILE A 8 0.71 35.54 35.47
C ILE A 8 0.17 34.44 34.56
N THR A 9 0.61 34.46 33.30
CA THR A 9 0.23 33.44 32.31
C THR A 9 1.41 33.09 31.41
N GLY A 10 2.60 32.96 32.00
CA GLY A 10 3.84 32.64 31.25
C GLY A 10 4.48 31.31 31.58
N TRP A 11 4.24 30.73 32.76
CA TRP A 11 5.13 29.69 33.30
C TRP A 11 4.50 28.30 33.46
N VAL A 12 3.16 28.19 33.39
CA VAL A 12 2.48 26.88 33.53
C VAL A 12 2.40 26.12 32.19
N LEU A 13 2.55 26.80 31.05
CA LEU A 13 2.41 26.17 29.73
C LEU A 13 3.67 25.42 29.26
N LEU A 14 4.85 25.75 29.80
CA LEU A 14 6.12 25.17 29.33
C LEU A 14 6.42 23.79 29.94
N MET A 15 5.86 23.46 31.11
CA MET A 15 6.08 22.16 31.74
C MET A 15 5.14 21.04 31.26
N LEU A 16 4.08 21.36 30.52
CA LEU A 16 3.20 20.34 29.93
C LEU A 16 3.78 19.72 28.63
N PHE A 17 4.78 20.37 28.01
CA PHE A 17 5.36 19.89 26.75
C PHE A 17 6.47 18.85 26.92
N LEU A 18 7.13 18.77 28.07
CA LEU A 18 8.20 17.78 28.30
C LEU A 18 7.71 16.41 28.80
N ALA A 19 6.49 16.30 29.31
CA ALA A 19 5.94 15.02 29.78
C ALA A 19 5.37 14.14 28.65
N LEU A 20 5.08 14.70 27.47
CA LEU A 20 4.56 13.93 26.33
C LEU A 20 5.64 13.25 25.47
N LEU A 21 6.93 13.51 25.72
CA LEU A 21 8.02 12.88 24.95
C LEU A 21 8.44 11.51 25.48
N MET A 22 7.91 11.05 26.61
CA MET A 22 8.34 9.81 27.30
C MET A 22 7.24 8.74 27.42
N VAL A 23 6.09 8.92 26.78
CA VAL A 23 5.03 7.91 26.70
C VAL A 23 4.77 7.61 25.23
N GLY A 24 5.44 6.57 24.72
CA GLY A 24 5.26 6.18 23.32
C GLY A 24 6.29 5.21 22.74
N CYS A 25 7.23 4.66 23.51
CA CYS A 25 7.93 3.43 23.12
C CYS A 25 7.09 2.20 23.54
N GLY A 26 5.81 2.21 23.18
CA GLY A 26 4.87 1.13 23.41
C GLY A 26 4.57 0.45 22.09
N ALA A 27 5.31 -0.61 21.80
CA ALA A 27 5.04 -1.61 20.77
C ALA A 27 4.39 -1.06 19.50
N ALA A 28 5.19 -0.39 18.65
CA ALA A 28 4.91 -0.50 17.23
C ALA A 28 4.99 -2.00 16.92
N THR A 29 3.83 -2.63 16.78
CA THR A 29 3.65 -3.87 16.03
C THR A 29 4.58 -3.81 14.84
N LEU A 30 5.36 -4.87 14.62
CA LEU A 30 6.14 -5.10 13.40
C LEU A 30 5.28 -4.65 12.23
N THR A 31 5.52 -3.43 11.79
CA THR A 31 4.96 -2.90 10.58
C THR A 31 5.82 -3.60 9.56
N THR A 32 5.31 -4.72 9.03
CA THR A 32 5.83 -5.41 7.85
C THR A 32 5.63 -4.49 6.64
N ALA A 33 6.16 -3.27 6.73
CA ALA A 33 5.87 -2.17 5.84
C ALA A 33 6.99 -2.08 4.80
N LYS A 34 6.54 -2.10 3.54
CA LYS A 34 7.19 -1.60 2.30
C LYS A 34 7.91 -2.57 1.35
N SER A 35 8.14 -3.84 1.65
CA SER A 35 8.84 -4.74 0.70
C SER A 35 7.98 -5.82 0.03
N GLU A 36 6.76 -6.09 0.50
CA GLU A 36 5.93 -7.17 -0.03
C GLU A 36 4.82 -6.61 -0.93
N LEU A 37 4.58 -7.28 -2.05
CA LEU A 37 3.53 -6.92 -3.01
C LEU A 37 2.16 -7.07 -2.35
N THR A 38 1.36 -6.01 -2.33
CA THR A 38 -0.04 -6.08 -1.89
C THR A 38 -0.96 -6.50 -3.03
N PRO A 39 -2.14 -7.08 -2.74
CA PRO A 39 -3.13 -7.41 -3.76
C PRO A 39 -3.53 -6.21 -4.63
N ASN A 40 -3.67 -5.02 -4.05
CA ASN A 40 -4.00 -3.81 -4.81
C ASN A 40 -2.88 -3.42 -5.79
N GLN A 41 -1.61 -3.49 -5.35
CA GLN A 41 -0.47 -3.22 -6.23
C GLN A 41 -0.37 -4.27 -7.35
N ALA A 42 -0.64 -5.53 -7.05
CA ALA A 42 -0.70 -6.58 -8.07
C ALA A 42 -1.83 -6.31 -9.09
N ALA A 43 -3.00 -5.88 -8.62
CA ALA A 43 -4.12 -5.53 -9.49
C ALA A 43 -3.79 -4.34 -10.40
N GLU A 44 -3.10 -3.31 -9.90
CA GLU A 44 -2.62 -2.18 -10.71
C GLU A 44 -1.62 -2.61 -11.79
N LEU A 45 -0.64 -3.46 -11.44
CA LEU A 45 0.33 -3.99 -12.40
C LEU A 45 -0.37 -4.76 -13.53
N ILE A 46 -1.31 -5.64 -13.19
CA ILE A 46 -2.08 -6.42 -14.17
C ILE A 46 -2.99 -5.51 -15.01
N TYR A 47 -3.61 -4.50 -14.40
CA TYR A 47 -4.44 -3.53 -15.12
C TYR A 47 -3.61 -2.78 -16.19
N HIS A 48 -2.43 -2.30 -15.81
CA HIS A 48 -1.55 -1.58 -16.73
C HIS A 48 -1.02 -2.48 -17.84
N ASP A 49 -0.67 -3.72 -17.52
CA ASP A 49 -0.26 -4.73 -18.50
C ASP A 49 -1.38 -5.03 -19.52
N LEU A 50 -2.60 -5.28 -19.05
CA LEU A 50 -3.76 -5.49 -19.91
C LEU A 50 -4.02 -4.28 -20.81
N THR A 51 -3.99 -3.07 -20.24
CA THR A 51 -4.19 -1.82 -20.98
C THR A 51 -3.09 -1.62 -22.04
N PHE A 52 -1.84 -1.93 -21.71
CA PHE A 52 -0.71 -1.86 -22.63
C PHE A 52 -0.89 -2.81 -23.83
N HIS A 53 -1.46 -4.00 -23.60
CA HIS A 53 -1.79 -4.98 -24.63
C HIS A 53 -3.13 -4.71 -25.35
N GLY A 54 -3.78 -3.57 -25.10
CA GLY A 54 -5.03 -3.18 -25.75
C GLY A 54 -6.27 -3.91 -25.24
N VAL A 55 -6.19 -4.55 -24.08
CA VAL A 55 -7.34 -5.18 -23.42
C VAL A 55 -8.00 -4.16 -22.49
N GLY A 56 -9.13 -3.61 -22.94
CA GLY A 56 -9.95 -2.70 -22.14
C GLY A 56 -10.59 -3.41 -20.95
N VAL A 57 -10.31 -2.92 -19.75
CA VAL A 57 -10.88 -3.40 -18.48
C VAL A 57 -11.19 -2.20 -17.58
N GLU A 58 -12.28 -2.26 -16.82
CA GLU A 58 -12.60 -1.21 -15.84
C GLU A 58 -11.79 -1.38 -14.55
N LYS A 59 -11.69 -2.64 -14.09
CA LYS A 59 -11.05 -2.99 -12.84
C LYS A 59 -10.50 -4.41 -12.86
N VAL A 60 -9.31 -4.57 -12.28
CA VAL A 60 -8.77 -5.88 -11.90
C VAL A 60 -8.94 -6.08 -10.40
N ASN A 61 -9.40 -7.25 -10.00
CA ASN A 61 -9.47 -7.67 -8.61
C ASN A 61 -8.45 -8.78 -8.36
N VAL A 62 -7.65 -8.60 -7.31
CA VAL A 62 -6.76 -9.63 -6.78
C VAL A 62 -7.13 -9.83 -5.31
N THR A 63 -7.41 -11.07 -4.92
CA THR A 63 -7.83 -11.38 -3.54
C THR A 63 -6.66 -11.69 -2.62
N SER A 64 -5.60 -12.30 -3.17
CA SER A 64 -4.43 -12.71 -2.39
C SER A 64 -3.19 -12.80 -3.27
N CYS A 65 -2.02 -12.64 -2.64
CA CYS A 65 -0.72 -12.88 -3.24
C CYS A 65 -0.08 -14.10 -2.58
N VAL A 66 0.14 -15.16 -3.34
CA VAL A 66 0.77 -16.39 -2.85
C VAL A 66 2.25 -16.38 -3.22
N PHE A 67 3.07 -15.94 -2.28
CA PHE A 67 4.52 -15.90 -2.45
C PHE A 67 5.10 -17.33 -2.49
N LYS A 68 5.79 -17.65 -3.58
CA LYS A 68 6.56 -18.90 -3.73
C LYS A 68 7.93 -18.76 -3.09
N ASP A 69 8.52 -17.58 -3.21
CA ASP A 69 9.79 -17.19 -2.61
C ASP A 69 9.84 -15.65 -2.48
N ARG A 70 11.03 -15.09 -2.19
CA ARG A 70 11.23 -13.63 -1.99
C ARG A 70 11.03 -12.79 -3.25
N ASN A 71 11.16 -13.41 -4.42
CA ASN A 71 11.16 -12.79 -5.73
C ASN A 71 10.03 -13.27 -6.63
N THR A 72 9.26 -14.28 -6.23
CA THR A 72 8.19 -14.85 -7.05
C THR A 72 6.88 -14.91 -6.26
N THR A 73 5.82 -14.40 -6.86
CA THR A 73 4.47 -14.50 -6.30
C THR A 73 3.47 -14.85 -7.39
N VAL A 74 2.45 -15.63 -7.02
CA VAL A 74 1.34 -15.99 -7.91
C VAL A 74 0.07 -15.39 -7.35
N VAL A 75 -0.66 -14.69 -8.20
CA VAL A 75 -1.92 -14.03 -7.84
C VAL A 75 -3.07 -14.60 -8.65
N ASP A 76 -4.23 -14.74 -8.01
CA ASP A 76 -5.48 -15.03 -8.70
C ASP A 76 -6.14 -13.69 -9.04
N ALA A 77 -6.21 -13.37 -10.33
CA ALA A 77 -6.76 -12.13 -10.85
C ALA A 77 -8.09 -12.37 -11.56
N THR A 78 -9.08 -11.52 -11.26
CA THR A 78 -10.37 -11.51 -11.96
C THR A 78 -10.67 -10.13 -12.50
N TYR A 79 -11.22 -10.06 -13.71
CA TYR A 79 -11.62 -8.81 -14.35
C TYR A 79 -12.69 -9.05 -15.40
N THR A 80 -13.39 -7.97 -15.76
CA THR A 80 -14.36 -7.95 -16.85
C THR A 80 -13.80 -7.10 -17.98
N THR A 81 -13.72 -7.68 -19.17
CA THR A 81 -13.31 -6.95 -20.39
C THR A 81 -14.44 -6.07 -20.90
N GLU A 82 -14.12 -5.09 -21.75
CA GLU A 82 -15.11 -4.16 -22.33
C GLU A 82 -16.24 -4.84 -23.11
N ASP A 83 -16.00 -6.02 -23.66
CA ASP A 83 -17.02 -6.86 -24.31
C ASP A 83 -17.95 -7.59 -23.32
N GLY A 84 -17.76 -7.40 -22.02
CA GLY A 84 -18.55 -7.98 -20.94
C GLY A 84 -18.09 -9.38 -20.50
N LYS A 85 -16.98 -9.89 -21.02
CA LYS A 85 -16.48 -11.22 -20.63
C LYS A 85 -15.75 -11.18 -19.28
N ASN A 86 -16.12 -12.10 -18.41
CA ASN A 86 -15.42 -12.29 -17.13
C ASN A 86 -14.24 -13.25 -17.30
N ILE A 87 -13.05 -12.80 -16.92
CA ILE A 87 -11.82 -13.59 -16.93
C ILE A 87 -11.39 -13.86 -15.49
N SER A 88 -10.92 -15.08 -15.26
CA SER A 88 -10.25 -15.49 -14.03
C SER A 88 -8.95 -16.19 -14.43
N GLN A 89 -7.82 -15.67 -13.99
CA GLN A 89 -6.51 -16.22 -14.37
C GLN A 89 -5.50 -16.12 -13.22
N LYS A 90 -4.53 -17.05 -13.24
CA LYS A 90 -3.35 -16.99 -12.41
C LYS A 90 -2.28 -16.19 -13.12
N VAL A 91 -1.76 -15.16 -12.47
CA VAL A 91 -0.65 -14.34 -12.98
C VAL A 91 0.56 -14.54 -12.08
N THR A 92 1.71 -14.80 -12.68
CA THR A 92 2.98 -14.86 -11.96
C THR A 92 3.63 -13.50 -12.04
N LEU A 93 3.98 -12.91 -10.90
CA LEU A 93 4.81 -11.71 -10.82
C LEU A 93 6.18 -12.07 -10.27
N VAL A 94 7.19 -11.46 -10.86
CA VAL A 94 8.58 -11.61 -10.46
C VAL A 94 9.14 -10.28 -9.97
N ARG A 95 10.07 -10.33 -9.01
CA ARG A 95 10.75 -9.16 -8.48
C ARG A 95 12.14 -9.03 -9.09
N GLU A 96 12.34 -8.01 -9.91
CA GLU A 96 13.62 -7.69 -10.52
C GLU A 96 14.02 -6.26 -10.12
N ASN A 97 15.30 -6.08 -9.77
CA ASN A 97 15.82 -4.77 -9.33
C ASN A 97 14.98 -4.08 -8.24
N GLY A 98 14.34 -4.89 -7.38
CA GLY A 98 13.50 -4.41 -6.28
C GLY A 98 12.04 -4.08 -6.66
N GLN A 99 11.68 -4.15 -7.95
CA GLN A 99 10.35 -3.86 -8.48
C GLN A 99 9.64 -5.15 -8.91
N TRP A 100 8.32 -5.20 -8.70
CA TRP A 100 7.50 -6.31 -9.17
C TRP A 100 7.03 -6.05 -10.59
N LEU A 101 7.13 -7.05 -11.44
CA LEU A 101 6.72 -7.00 -12.84
C LEU A 101 6.12 -8.34 -13.27
N ILE A 102 5.35 -8.30 -14.36
CA ILE A 102 4.87 -9.49 -15.04
C ILE A 102 5.96 -9.82 -16.07
N PRO A 103 6.59 -11.01 -16.02
CA PRO A 103 7.63 -11.35 -16.97
C PRO A 103 7.05 -11.33 -18.39
N ASP A 104 7.81 -10.81 -19.36
CA ASP A 104 7.39 -10.79 -20.76
C ASP A 104 6.90 -12.18 -21.18
N HIS A 105 5.64 -12.26 -21.57
CA HIS A 105 5.12 -13.43 -22.25
C HIS A 105 5.55 -13.24 -23.72
N ASP A 106 6.62 -13.92 -24.15
CA ASP A 106 7.03 -13.95 -25.57
C ASP A 106 5.79 -14.12 -26.46
N HIS A 107 5.58 -13.13 -27.33
CA HIS A 107 4.46 -13.03 -28.27
C HIS A 107 4.49 -14.13 -29.35
#